data_AF-A0A1M5T153-F1
#
_entry.id   AF-A0A1M5T153-F1
#
_cell.length_a   1.000
_cell.length_b   1.000
_cell.length_c   1.000
_cell.angle_alpha   90.00
_cell.angle_beta   90.00
_cell.angle_gamma   90.00
#
_symmetry.space_group_name_H-M   'P 1'
#
loop_
_entity.id
_entity.type
_entity.pdbx_description
1 polymer ?
#
loop_
_entity_poly.entity_id
_entity_poly.type
_entity_poly.pdbx_seq_one_letter_code
_entity_poly.pdbx_strand_id
1 'polypeptide(L)'
;MRITVEDIENKEFKKAMRGYNSEEVDDFLNDVLESYEEVSRENSRLKEKITSFEEKIIHYKKVEDTIQNTLVLAQSASEQTKLAAQKEADLIIKNANDSAQRMIDKANTDVLTIRAEYEKTRQEFEKFRSIYRNFMNSQIDMFERLEKDFDRGFNIGIAQQKIIANKDIDSVIDEESKKAAIQDKMLTLEVATDLDKNISESLETTRFFDVKNFDLE
;
A
#
# COMPACT_ATOMS: atom_id res chain seq x y z
N MET A 1 -15.06 -61.88 60.17
CA MET A 1 -16.53 -61.82 60.26
C MET A 1 -16.90 -60.48 60.88
N ARG A 2 -17.73 -59.68 60.24
CA ARG A 2 -18.29 -58.47 60.86
C ARG A 2 -19.67 -58.83 61.39
N ILE A 3 -19.91 -58.50 62.65
CA ILE A 3 -21.21 -58.68 63.29
C ILE A 3 -22.17 -57.66 62.66
N THR A 4 -23.33 -58.13 62.20
CA THR A 4 -24.43 -57.29 61.69
C THR A 4 -25.39 -56.90 62.81
N VAL A 5 -26.25 -55.93 62.55
CA VAL A 5 -27.32 -55.53 63.49
C VAL A 5 -28.18 -56.75 63.85
N GLU A 6 -28.55 -57.55 62.85
CA GLU A 6 -29.34 -58.78 63.01
C GLU A 6 -28.60 -59.87 63.82
N ASP A 7 -27.26 -59.92 63.74
CA ASP A 7 -26.45 -60.83 64.56
C ASP A 7 -26.39 -60.43 66.05
N ILE A 8 -26.58 -59.14 66.36
CA ILE A 8 -26.63 -58.64 67.75
C ILE A 8 -28.01 -58.90 68.33
N GLU A 9 -29.07 -58.63 67.57
CA GLU A 9 -30.46 -58.81 67.99
C GLU A 9 -30.81 -60.27 68.26
N ASN A 10 -30.33 -61.19 67.42
CA ASN A 10 -30.61 -62.63 67.56
C ASN A 10 -29.58 -63.38 68.43
N LYS A 11 -28.76 -62.66 69.21
CA LYS A 11 -27.65 -63.27 69.94
C LYS A 11 -28.11 -63.97 71.21
N GLU A 12 -28.12 -65.31 71.19
CA GLU A 12 -28.35 -66.11 72.41
C GLU A 12 -27.05 -66.45 73.15
N PHE A 13 -27.05 -66.23 74.47
CA PHE A 13 -25.96 -66.60 75.38
C PHE A 13 -26.28 -67.86 76.19
N LYS A 14 -25.26 -68.70 76.44
CA LYS A 14 -25.41 -69.88 77.30
C LYS A 14 -25.46 -69.47 78.78
N LYS A 15 -26.40 -70.04 79.53
CA LYS A 15 -26.51 -69.83 81.00
C LYS A 15 -25.44 -70.61 81.76
N ALA A 16 -24.82 -70.00 82.76
CA ALA A 16 -23.82 -70.61 83.64
C ALA A 16 -24.13 -70.31 85.12
N MET A 17 -23.73 -71.20 86.04
CA MET A 17 -24.09 -71.14 87.47
C MET A 17 -23.59 -69.86 88.20
N ARG A 18 -22.60 -69.16 87.62
CA ARG A 18 -22.17 -67.80 87.99
C ARG A 18 -21.94 -67.03 86.70
N GLY A 19 -22.86 -66.13 86.33
CA GLY A 19 -22.80 -65.33 85.10
C GLY A 19 -23.34 -63.92 85.33
N TYR A 20 -23.27 -63.10 84.30
CA TYR A 20 -23.88 -61.77 84.30
C TYR A 20 -25.41 -61.86 84.41
N ASN A 21 -26.03 -60.80 84.94
CA ASN A 21 -27.48 -60.69 84.96
C ASN A 21 -27.97 -60.57 83.50
N SER A 22 -28.89 -61.44 83.08
CA SER A 22 -29.43 -61.42 81.72
C SER A 22 -30.15 -60.11 81.41
N GLU A 23 -30.87 -59.54 82.38
CA GLU A 23 -31.67 -58.32 82.18
C GLU A 23 -30.76 -57.10 81.91
N GLU A 24 -29.69 -56.93 82.69
CA GLU A 24 -28.69 -55.87 82.45
C GLU A 24 -27.91 -56.07 81.14
N VAL A 25 -27.65 -57.32 80.75
CA VAL A 25 -26.97 -57.63 79.48
C VAL A 25 -27.88 -57.31 78.29
N ASP A 26 -29.16 -57.65 78.38
CA ASP A 26 -30.15 -57.36 77.34
C ASP A 26 -30.34 -55.85 77.17
N ASP A 27 -30.45 -55.09 78.27
CA ASP A 27 -30.52 -53.62 78.23
C ASP A 27 -29.27 -53.01 77.57
N PHE A 28 -28.07 -53.47 77.93
CA PHE A 28 -26.83 -53.01 77.30
C PHE A 28 -26.76 -53.38 75.81
N LEU A 29 -27.24 -54.57 75.42
CA LEU A 29 -27.28 -54.98 74.01
C LEU A 29 -28.24 -54.11 73.19
N ASN A 30 -29.35 -53.64 73.77
CA ASN A 30 -30.25 -52.69 73.12
C ASN A 30 -29.55 -51.35 72.84
N ASP A 31 -28.83 -50.79 73.83
CA ASP A 31 -28.06 -49.55 73.66
C ASP A 31 -26.94 -49.70 72.59
N VAL A 32 -26.28 -50.86 72.59
CA VAL A 32 -25.26 -51.21 71.58
C VAL A 32 -25.89 -51.35 70.20
N LEU A 33 -27.07 -51.96 70.10
CA LEU A 33 -27.80 -52.13 68.84
C LEU A 33 -28.15 -50.77 68.23
N GLU A 34 -28.75 -49.87 69.01
CA GLU A 34 -29.12 -48.51 68.57
C GLU A 34 -27.88 -47.72 68.09
N SER A 35 -26.81 -47.74 68.89
CA SER A 35 -25.55 -47.06 68.52
C SER A 35 -24.93 -47.64 67.24
N TYR A 36 -24.99 -48.96 67.08
CA TYR A 36 -24.43 -49.65 65.91
C TYR A 36 -25.25 -49.39 64.65
N GLU A 37 -26.58 -49.32 64.76
CA GLU A 37 -27.46 -48.91 63.67
C GLU A 37 -27.17 -47.47 63.21
N GLU A 38 -27.00 -46.54 64.15
CA GLU A 38 -26.67 -45.14 63.83
C GLU A 38 -25.35 -45.05 63.07
N VAL A 39 -24.30 -45.73 63.56
CA VAL A 39 -23.00 -45.78 62.90
C VAL A 39 -23.09 -46.44 61.52
N SER A 40 -23.86 -47.52 61.38
CA SER A 40 -24.07 -48.20 60.10
C SER A 40 -24.77 -47.32 59.07
N ARG A 41 -25.80 -46.57 59.50
CA ARG A 41 -26.53 -45.61 58.67
C ARG A 41 -25.63 -44.47 58.23
N GLU A 42 -24.85 -43.90 59.15
CA GLU A 42 -23.91 -42.82 58.82
C GLU A 42 -22.80 -43.32 57.88
N ASN A 43 -22.27 -44.53 58.10
CA ASN A 43 -21.26 -45.13 57.22
C ASN A 43 -21.80 -45.29 55.78
N SER A 44 -23.05 -45.74 55.64
CA SER A 44 -23.71 -45.89 54.35
C SER A 44 -23.89 -44.53 53.66
N ARG A 45 -24.37 -43.52 54.40
CA ARG A 45 -24.50 -42.15 53.89
C ARG A 45 -23.16 -41.54 53.47
N LEU A 46 -22.10 -41.76 54.25
CA LEU A 46 -20.76 -41.28 53.92
C LEU A 46 -20.22 -41.97 52.66
N LYS A 47 -20.43 -43.28 52.50
CA LYS A 47 -20.07 -44.01 51.28
C LYS A 47 -20.79 -43.47 50.05
N GLU A 48 -22.10 -43.22 50.14
CA GLU A 48 -22.85 -42.62 49.03
C GLU A 48 -22.30 -41.24 48.65
N LYS A 49 -21.96 -40.41 49.64
CA LYS A 49 -21.32 -39.11 49.39
C LYS A 49 -19.96 -39.25 48.72
N ILE A 50 -19.14 -40.21 49.17
CA ILE A 50 -17.83 -40.48 48.56
C ILE A 50 -18.01 -40.85 47.09
N THR A 51 -18.89 -41.81 46.79
CA THR A 51 -19.18 -42.19 45.40
C THR A 51 -19.66 -40.99 44.57
N SER A 52 -20.57 -40.17 45.10
CA SER A 52 -21.03 -38.96 44.42
C SER A 52 -19.91 -37.95 44.16
N PHE A 53 -18.98 -37.78 45.09
CA PHE A 53 -17.82 -36.90 44.90
C PHE A 53 -16.82 -37.47 43.92
N GLU A 54 -16.57 -38.77 43.93
CA GLU A 54 -15.71 -39.45 42.96
C GLU A 54 -16.24 -39.28 41.53
N GLU A 55 -17.55 -39.46 41.32
CA GLU A 55 -18.20 -39.21 40.03
C GLU A 55 -18.03 -37.76 39.56
N LYS A 56 -18.21 -36.79 40.47
CA LYS A 56 -18.00 -35.36 40.16
C LYS A 56 -16.55 -35.07 39.80
N ILE A 57 -15.58 -35.65 40.52
CA ILE A 57 -14.16 -35.49 40.22
C ILE A 57 -13.84 -36.03 38.83
N ILE A 58 -14.35 -37.21 38.48
CA ILE A 58 -14.18 -37.80 37.14
C ILE A 58 -14.77 -36.88 36.07
N HIS A 59 -15.97 -36.33 36.32
CA HIS A 59 -16.60 -35.39 35.41
C HIS A 59 -15.76 -34.13 35.20
N TYR A 60 -15.30 -33.49 36.29
CA TYR A 60 -14.49 -32.28 36.21
C TYR A 60 -13.15 -32.53 35.52
N LYS A 61 -12.52 -33.67 35.77
CA LYS A 61 -11.27 -34.06 35.09
C LYS A 61 -11.48 -34.17 33.57
N LYS A 62 -12.60 -34.78 33.14
CA LYS A 62 -12.93 -34.87 31.70
C LYS A 62 -13.20 -33.49 31.09
N VAL A 63 -13.84 -32.58 31.83
CA VAL A 63 -14.05 -31.20 31.40
C VAL A 63 -12.71 -30.47 31.27
N GLU A 64 -11.83 -30.61 32.25
CA GLU A 64 -10.47 -30.05 32.24
C GLU A 64 -9.68 -30.54 31.03
N ASP A 65 -9.64 -31.85 30.78
CA ASP A 65 -8.98 -32.44 29.61
C ASP A 65 -9.54 -31.88 28.29
N THR A 66 -10.87 -31.70 28.22
CA THR A 66 -11.53 -31.14 27.04
C THR A 66 -11.14 -29.67 26.83
N ILE A 67 -11.11 -28.87 27.89
CA ILE A 67 -10.70 -27.47 27.86
C ILE A 67 -9.24 -27.37 27.43
N GLN A 68 -8.34 -28.17 28.02
CA GLN A 68 -6.93 -28.17 27.67
C GLN A 68 -6.72 -28.49 26.18
N ASN A 69 -7.39 -29.53 25.67
CA ASN A 69 -7.34 -29.87 24.26
C ASN A 69 -7.90 -28.76 23.36
N THR A 70 -9.00 -28.13 23.78
CA THR A 70 -9.61 -27.02 23.04
C THR A 70 -8.70 -25.79 23.01
N LEU A 71 -8.01 -25.48 24.12
CA LEU A 71 -7.03 -24.39 24.18
C LEU A 71 -5.86 -24.62 23.24
N VAL A 72 -5.31 -25.84 23.22
CA VAL A 72 -4.21 -26.19 22.30
C VAL A 72 -4.67 -26.09 20.85
N LEU A 73 -5.88 -26.55 20.54
CA LEU A 73 -6.47 -26.44 19.20
C LEU A 73 -6.65 -24.97 18.80
N ALA A 74 -7.22 -24.15 19.68
CA ALA A 74 -7.44 -22.73 19.44
C ALA A 74 -6.12 -21.98 19.23
N GLN A 75 -5.09 -22.27 20.04
CA GLN A 75 -3.75 -21.71 19.88
C GLN A 75 -3.13 -22.12 18.54
N SER A 76 -3.22 -23.40 18.18
CA SER A 76 -2.68 -23.92 16.91
C SER A 76 -3.39 -23.30 15.71
N ALA A 77 -4.71 -23.15 15.76
CA ALA A 77 -5.50 -22.49 14.72
C ALA A 77 -5.12 -21.00 14.60
N SER A 78 -4.98 -20.30 15.73
CA SER A 78 -4.55 -18.90 15.75
C SER A 78 -3.16 -18.72 15.14
N GLU A 79 -2.21 -19.58 15.49
CA GLU A 79 -0.85 -19.54 14.93
C GLU A 79 -0.85 -19.83 13.43
N GLN A 80 -1.64 -20.82 12.98
CA GLN A 80 -1.81 -21.11 11.55
C GLN A 80 -2.41 -19.92 10.79
N THR A 81 -3.45 -19.29 11.33
CA THR A 81 -4.05 -18.08 10.74
C THR A 81 -3.04 -16.94 10.66
N LYS A 82 -2.25 -16.73 11.72
CA LYS A 82 -1.20 -15.71 11.75
C LYS A 82 -0.13 -15.97 10.69
N LEU A 83 0.37 -17.20 10.58
CA LEU A 83 1.36 -17.59 9.57
C LEU A 83 0.81 -17.44 8.14
N ALA A 84 -0.44 -17.81 7.90
CA ALA A 84 -1.09 -17.63 6.61
C ALA A 84 -1.22 -16.15 6.24
N ALA A 85 -1.69 -15.31 7.17
CA ALA A 85 -1.79 -13.87 6.98
C ALA A 85 -0.42 -13.21 6.73
N GLN A 86 0.61 -13.63 7.47
CA GLN A 86 1.98 -13.14 7.27
C GLN A 86 2.49 -13.47 5.86
N LYS A 87 2.31 -14.73 5.42
CA LYS A 87 2.72 -15.17 4.09
C LYS A 87 1.95 -14.46 2.98
N GLU A 88 0.66 -14.22 3.17
CA GLU A 88 -0.18 -13.48 2.23
C GLU A 88 0.26 -12.02 2.15
N ALA A 89 0.56 -11.37 3.28
CA ALA A 89 1.10 -10.01 3.31
C ALA A 89 2.44 -9.91 2.56
N ASP A 90 3.36 -10.86 2.80
CA ASP A 90 4.64 -10.90 2.10
C ASP A 90 4.46 -11.07 0.57
N LEU A 91 3.50 -11.90 0.15
CA LEU A 91 3.15 -12.08 -1.26
C LEU A 91 2.55 -10.80 -1.86
N ILE A 92 1.68 -10.10 -1.14
CA ILE A 92 1.09 -8.83 -1.58
C ILE A 92 2.20 -7.79 -1.78
N ILE A 93 3.09 -7.64 -0.81
CA ILE A 93 4.22 -6.70 -0.90
C ILE A 93 5.12 -7.05 -2.08
N LYS A 94 5.46 -8.34 -2.25
CA LYS A 94 6.27 -8.79 -3.37
C LYS A 94 5.60 -8.50 -4.72
N ASN A 95 4.31 -8.82 -4.87
CA ASN A 95 3.57 -8.57 -6.11
C ASN A 95 3.44 -7.06 -6.39
N ALA A 96 3.24 -6.25 -5.36
CA ALA A 96 3.20 -4.79 -5.49
C ALA A 96 4.56 -4.24 -5.97
N ASN A 97 5.66 -4.71 -5.39
CA ASN A 97 7.01 -4.35 -5.80
C ASN A 97 7.31 -4.78 -7.24
N ASP A 98 6.97 -6.02 -7.60
CA ASP A 98 7.16 -6.53 -8.96
C ASP A 98 6.33 -5.73 -9.98
N SER A 99 5.10 -5.35 -9.63
CA SER A 99 4.23 -4.52 -10.46
C SER A 99 4.77 -3.10 -10.61
N ALA A 100 5.24 -2.48 -9.52
CA ALA A 100 5.87 -1.17 -9.54
C ALA A 100 7.13 -1.17 -10.40
N GLN A 101 7.98 -2.20 -10.28
CA GLN A 101 9.17 -2.33 -11.10
C GLN A 101 8.82 -2.43 -12.59
N ARG A 102 7.82 -3.25 -12.95
CA ARG A 102 7.33 -3.34 -14.34
C ARG A 102 6.80 -2.00 -14.86
N MET A 103 6.13 -1.23 -14.01
CA MET A 103 5.62 0.09 -14.38
C MET A 103 6.76 1.07 -14.66
N ILE A 104 7.80 1.07 -13.82
CA ILE A 104 9.01 1.88 -14.01
C ILE A 104 9.74 1.47 -15.29
N ASP A 105 9.93 0.17 -15.52
CA ASP A 105 10.60 -0.33 -16.72
C ASP A 105 9.85 0.04 -18.00
N LYS A 106 8.51 -0.03 -17.96
CA LYS A 106 7.65 0.43 -19.05
C LYS A 106 7.80 1.94 -19.27
N ALA A 107 7.70 2.74 -18.22
CA ALA A 107 7.86 4.20 -18.33
C ALA A 107 9.23 4.59 -18.90
N ASN A 108 10.30 3.92 -18.49
CA ASN A 108 11.64 4.12 -19.04
C ASN A 108 11.70 3.77 -20.53
N THR A 109 11.07 2.66 -20.93
CA THR A 109 10.98 2.24 -22.33
C THR A 109 10.19 3.25 -23.17
N ASP A 110 9.07 3.75 -22.63
CA ASP A 110 8.24 4.77 -23.27
C ASP A 110 9.03 6.08 -23.45
N VAL A 111 9.79 6.52 -22.43
CA VAL A 111 10.68 7.70 -22.53
C VAL A 111 11.72 7.53 -23.63
N LEU A 112 12.35 6.36 -23.74
CA LEU A 112 13.32 6.09 -24.80
C LEU A 112 12.67 6.14 -26.19
N THR A 113 11.46 5.59 -26.31
CA THR A 113 10.70 5.58 -27.57
C THR A 113 10.32 7.00 -27.98
N ILE A 114 9.75 7.79 -27.06
CA ILE A 114 9.38 9.19 -27.30
C ILE A 114 10.59 10.02 -27.69
N ARG A 115 11.75 9.82 -27.04
CA ARG A 115 13.00 10.50 -27.41
C ARG A 115 13.44 10.16 -28.83
N ALA A 116 13.39 8.89 -29.21
CA ALA A 116 13.74 8.45 -30.55
C ALA A 116 12.79 9.05 -31.61
N GLU A 117 11.48 9.07 -31.34
CA GLU A 117 10.49 9.71 -32.20
C GLU A 117 10.73 11.22 -32.33
N TYR A 118 10.99 11.90 -31.20
CA TYR A 118 11.33 13.32 -31.18
C TYR A 118 12.57 13.63 -32.02
N GLU A 119 13.64 12.85 -31.86
CA GLU A 119 14.86 13.03 -32.65
C GLU A 119 14.60 12.83 -34.15
N LYS A 120 13.79 11.84 -34.52
CA LYS A 120 13.40 11.61 -35.91
C LYS A 120 12.64 12.80 -36.48
N THR A 121 11.60 13.27 -35.80
CA THR A 121 10.83 14.45 -36.24
C THR A 121 11.70 15.70 -36.32
N ARG A 122 12.60 15.91 -35.36
CA ARG A 122 13.55 17.02 -35.38
C ARG A 122 14.46 16.96 -36.61
N GLN A 123 14.98 15.78 -36.96
CA GLN A 123 15.80 15.60 -38.17
C GLN A 123 15.00 15.88 -39.45
N GLU A 124 13.75 15.43 -39.52
CA GLU A 124 12.86 15.73 -40.65
C GLU A 124 12.60 17.23 -40.78
N PHE A 125 12.39 17.93 -39.66
CA PHE A 125 12.22 19.38 -39.63
C PHE A 125 13.47 20.14 -40.08
N GLU A 126 14.67 19.75 -39.60
CA GLU A 126 15.92 20.38 -40.04
C GLU A 126 16.17 20.17 -41.54
N LYS A 127 15.87 18.98 -42.06
CA LYS A 127 15.94 18.71 -43.51
C LYS A 127 14.97 19.61 -44.28
N PHE A 128 13.72 19.69 -43.85
CA PHE A 128 12.71 20.56 -44.45
C PHE A 128 13.16 22.02 -44.44
N ARG A 129 13.63 22.52 -43.29
CA ARG A 129 14.14 23.89 -43.12
C ARG A 129 15.31 24.18 -44.07
N SER A 130 16.26 23.25 -44.20
CA SER A 130 17.39 23.40 -45.11
C SER A 130 16.95 23.46 -46.58
N ILE A 131 16.03 22.57 -46.99
CA ILE A 131 15.51 22.54 -48.35
C ILE A 131 14.78 23.84 -48.67
N TYR A 132 13.92 24.30 -47.75
CA TYR A 132 13.12 25.51 -47.95
C TYR A 132 13.99 26.77 -48.00
N ARG A 133 15.02 26.87 -47.14
CA ARG A 133 16.00 27.96 -47.21
C ARG A 133 16.71 27.99 -48.55
N ASN A 134 17.18 26.84 -49.04
CA ASN A 134 17.84 26.74 -50.35
C ASN A 134 16.89 27.11 -51.49
N PHE A 135 15.63 26.69 -51.41
CA PHE A 135 14.60 27.07 -52.38
C PHE A 135 14.40 28.59 -52.40
N MET A 136 14.23 29.23 -51.25
CA MET A 136 14.03 30.69 -51.17
C MET A 136 15.25 31.48 -51.65
N ASN A 137 16.46 31.08 -51.28
CA ASN A 137 17.68 31.71 -51.80
C ASN A 137 17.76 31.61 -53.32
N SER A 138 17.40 30.45 -53.89
CA SER A 138 17.34 30.27 -55.35
C SER A 138 16.29 31.15 -56.01
N GLN A 139 15.12 31.33 -55.38
CA GLN A 139 14.09 32.26 -55.88
C GLN A 139 14.58 33.71 -55.82
N ILE A 140 15.23 34.13 -54.72
CA ILE A 140 15.81 35.47 -54.58
C ILE A 140 16.90 35.69 -55.65
N ASP A 141 17.83 34.75 -55.83
CA ASP A 141 18.87 34.82 -56.86
C ASP A 141 18.27 34.93 -58.27
N MET A 142 17.13 34.27 -58.53
CA MET A 142 16.40 34.39 -59.78
C MET A 142 15.81 35.79 -59.96
N PHE A 143 15.17 36.35 -58.94
CA PHE A 143 14.64 37.72 -58.98
C PHE A 143 15.74 38.76 -59.16
N GLU A 144 16.88 38.64 -58.46
CA GLU A 144 18.02 39.55 -58.64
C GLU A 144 18.59 39.50 -60.06
N ARG A 145 18.60 38.32 -60.69
CA ARG A 145 19.00 38.17 -62.10
C ARG A 145 18.00 38.85 -63.03
N LEU A 146 16.70 38.66 -62.80
CA LEU A 146 15.65 39.31 -63.58
C LEU A 146 15.70 40.84 -63.45
N GLU A 147 15.95 41.37 -62.25
CA GLU A 147 16.12 42.81 -62.01
C GLU A 147 17.35 43.35 -62.76
N LYS A 148 18.50 42.67 -62.69
CA LYS A 148 19.70 43.05 -63.46
C LYS A 148 19.46 43.03 -64.97
N ASP A 149 18.71 42.07 -65.48
CA ASP A 149 18.38 42.00 -66.90
C ASP A 149 17.34 43.06 -67.31
N PHE A 150 16.42 43.42 -66.42
CA PHE A 150 15.51 44.56 -66.60
C PHE A 150 16.28 45.89 -66.66
N ASP A 151 17.21 46.13 -65.73
CA ASP A 151 18.08 47.32 -65.73
C ASP A 151 18.98 47.39 -66.98
N ARG A 152 19.44 46.23 -67.47
CA ARG A 152 20.18 46.14 -68.74
C ARG A 152 19.29 46.42 -69.96
N GLY A 153 18.02 46.03 -69.91
CA GLY A 153 17.02 46.30 -70.95
C GLY A 153 16.71 47.80 -71.14
N PHE A 154 16.91 48.63 -70.11
CA PHE A 154 16.81 50.09 -70.22
C PHE A 154 18.08 50.76 -70.78
N ASN A 155 19.20 50.05 -70.89
CA ASN A 155 20.45 50.57 -71.45
C ASN A 155 20.60 50.25 -72.96
N ILE A 156 19.50 50.22 -73.70
CA ILE A 156 19.51 50.19 -75.17
C ILE A 156 18.84 51.49 -75.68
N GLY A 157 19.68 52.49 -75.96
CA GLY A 157 19.42 53.44 -77.04
C GLY A 157 18.70 54.76 -76.73
N ILE A 158 19.23 55.59 -75.82
CA ILE A 158 19.24 57.04 -76.05
C ILE A 158 20.68 57.56 -75.93
N ALA A 159 21.42 57.45 -77.02
CA ALA A 159 22.56 58.30 -77.34
C ALA A 159 22.14 59.06 -78.62
N GLN A 160 22.07 60.38 -78.73
CA GLN A 160 22.57 61.51 -77.96
C GLN A 160 21.63 62.72 -78.18
N GLN A 161 21.44 63.57 -77.17
CA GLN A 161 21.74 65.01 -77.29
C GLN A 161 21.75 65.70 -75.92
N LYS A 162 22.93 66.24 -75.56
CA LYS A 162 23.15 67.20 -74.49
C LYS A 162 22.23 68.42 -74.65
N ILE A 163 21.45 68.77 -73.62
CA ILE A 163 21.13 70.15 -73.18
C ILE A 163 20.83 70.08 -71.66
N ILE A 164 21.82 70.29 -70.78
CA ILE A 164 22.11 71.52 -70.00
C ILE A 164 21.17 71.75 -68.78
N ALA A 165 21.80 71.63 -67.61
CA ALA A 165 21.74 72.46 -66.41
C ALA A 165 20.71 72.25 -65.27
N ASN A 166 21.30 72.39 -64.08
CA ASN A 166 20.78 72.79 -62.77
C ASN A 166 20.21 71.64 -61.91
N LYS A 167 20.96 71.13 -60.92
CA LYS A 167 21.37 71.73 -59.63
C LYS A 167 20.19 71.84 -58.67
N ASP A 168 20.33 71.10 -57.56
CA ASP A 168 19.62 71.17 -56.28
C ASP A 168 18.09 70.94 -56.29
N ILE A 169 17.64 69.75 -55.87
CA ILE A 169 16.50 69.62 -54.93
C ILE A 169 16.82 68.51 -53.92
N ASP A 170 16.94 69.00 -52.69
CA ASP A 170 17.04 68.38 -51.38
C ASP A 170 16.32 67.06 -51.10
N SER A 171 16.95 66.36 -50.15
CA SER A 171 16.36 65.57 -49.06
C SER A 171 14.84 65.69 -48.89
N VAL A 172 14.18 64.55 -48.70
CA VAL A 172 13.17 64.28 -47.65
C VAL A 172 12.59 62.88 -47.90
N ILE A 173 12.34 62.13 -46.81
CA ILE A 173 11.82 60.74 -46.70
C ILE A 173 12.99 59.73 -46.68
N ASP A 174 13.37 59.10 -45.57
CA ASP A 174 12.50 58.34 -44.67
C ASP A 174 13.12 58.18 -43.25
N GLU A 175 12.55 58.87 -42.26
CA GLU A 175 12.78 58.66 -40.81
C GLU A 175 11.82 57.59 -40.23
N GLU A 176 11.01 56.94 -41.07
CA GLU A 176 9.99 55.98 -40.66
C GLU A 176 10.53 54.56 -40.52
N SER A 177 11.60 54.21 -41.24
CA SER A 177 12.22 52.87 -41.19
C SER A 177 13.09 52.59 -39.95
N LYS A 178 13.42 53.59 -39.12
CA LYS A 178 14.14 53.39 -37.85
C LYS A 178 13.25 53.08 -36.65
N LYS A 179 11.97 53.47 -36.65
CA LYS A 179 11.03 53.16 -35.56
C LYS A 179 10.56 51.70 -35.57
N ALA A 180 10.42 51.09 -36.75
CA ALA A 180 10.02 49.69 -36.87
C ALA A 180 11.05 48.70 -36.30
N ALA A 181 12.35 49.00 -36.43
CA ALA A 181 13.42 48.14 -35.92
C ALA A 181 13.57 48.15 -34.38
N ILE A 182 13.06 49.19 -33.70
CA ILE A 182 13.13 49.31 -32.24
C ILE A 182 11.96 48.58 -31.57
N GLN A 183 10.78 48.54 -32.21
CA GLN A 183 9.59 47.87 -31.66
C GLN A 183 9.73 46.34 -31.66
N ASP A 184 10.34 45.75 -32.71
CA ASP A 184 10.51 44.29 -32.85
C ASP A 184 11.55 43.73 -31.86
N LYS A 185 12.54 44.55 -31.49
CA LYS A 185 13.57 44.19 -30.50
C LYS A 185 13.09 44.30 -29.05
N MET A 186 12.05 45.10 -28.76
CA MET A 186 11.39 45.12 -27.45
C MET A 186 10.49 43.89 -27.26
N LEU A 187 9.72 43.51 -28.29
CA LEU A 187 8.78 42.38 -28.20
C LEU A 187 9.50 41.04 -27.98
N THR A 188 10.68 40.87 -28.57
CA THR A 188 11.49 39.65 -28.40
C THR A 188 12.15 39.55 -27.02
N LEU A 189 12.42 40.67 -26.34
CA LEU A 189 13.00 40.68 -25.00
C LEU A 189 11.95 40.38 -23.91
N GLU A 190 10.72 40.87 -24.11
CA GLU A 190 9.60 40.69 -23.17
C GLU A 190 9.10 39.23 -23.15
N VAL A 191 9.01 38.59 -24.32
CA VAL A 191 8.64 37.16 -24.45
C VAL A 191 9.70 36.24 -23.84
N ALA A 192 10.98 36.60 -23.90
CA ALA A 192 12.04 35.80 -23.28
C ALA A 192 12.00 35.87 -21.74
N THR A 193 11.68 37.03 -21.17
CA THR A 193 11.53 37.19 -19.72
C THR A 193 10.31 36.48 -19.14
N ASP A 194 9.21 36.39 -19.89
CA ASP A 194 7.99 35.71 -19.45
C ASP A 194 8.12 34.17 -19.48
N LEU A 195 8.93 33.61 -20.40
CA LEU A 195 9.20 32.17 -20.41
C LEU A 195 10.06 31.73 -19.21
N ASP A 196 11.09 32.49 -18.85
CA ASP A 196 11.96 32.14 -17.72
C ASP A 196 11.21 32.22 -16.38
N LYS A 197 10.26 33.15 -16.24
CA LYS A 197 9.45 33.28 -15.03
C LYS A 197 8.48 32.10 -14.87
N ASN A 198 7.83 31.66 -15.94
CA ASN A 198 6.92 30.50 -15.94
C ASN A 198 7.65 29.17 -15.69
N ILE A 199 8.88 29.02 -16.21
CA ILE A 199 9.71 27.84 -15.94
C ILE A 199 10.14 27.83 -14.45
N SER A 200 10.47 28.99 -13.86
CA SER A 200 10.84 29.07 -12.45
C SER A 200 9.67 28.72 -11.49
N GLU A 201 8.45 29.19 -11.78
CA GLU A 201 7.27 28.87 -10.96
C GLU A 201 6.87 27.39 -11.04
N SER A 202 6.99 26.75 -12.22
CA SER A 202 6.69 25.32 -12.37
C SER A 202 7.70 24.40 -11.65
N LEU A 203 8.97 24.79 -11.58
CA LEU A 203 10.02 24.05 -10.87
C LEU A 203 9.91 24.18 -9.34
N GLU A 204 9.51 25.34 -8.81
CA GLU A 204 9.22 25.49 -7.37
C GLU A 204 7.98 24.69 -6.96
N THR A 205 6.94 24.66 -7.80
CA THR A 205 5.72 23.88 -7.53
C THR A 205 6.01 22.38 -7.49
N THR A 206 6.94 21.89 -8.30
CA THR A 206 7.34 20.48 -8.33
C THR A 206 8.21 20.12 -7.11
N ARG A 207 9.13 21.00 -6.69
CA ARG A 207 9.91 20.79 -5.45
C ARG A 207 9.05 20.84 -4.18
N PHE A 208 7.96 21.60 -4.18
CA PHE A 208 7.07 21.67 -3.01
C PHE A 208 6.22 20.40 -2.82
N PHE A 209 6.00 19.63 -3.89
CA PHE A 209 5.31 18.34 -3.81
C PHE A 209 6.22 17.18 -3.36
N ASP A 210 7.50 17.18 -3.71
CA ASP A 210 8.44 16.11 -3.32
C ASP A 210 8.87 16.17 -1.86
N VAL A 211 8.88 17.34 -1.21
CA VAL A 211 9.36 17.48 0.19
C VAL A 211 8.27 17.12 1.22
N LYS A 212 6.98 17.11 0.86
CA LYS A 212 5.89 16.79 1.80
C LYS A 212 5.54 15.30 1.92
N ASN A 213 6.13 14.43 1.11
CA ASN A 213 5.85 12.99 1.12
C ASN A 213 6.98 12.13 1.71
N PHE A 214 7.99 12.72 2.36
CA PHE A 214 9.11 11.98 2.94
C PHE A 214 9.19 11.95 4.47
N ASP A 215 8.22 12.56 5.18
CA ASP A 215 8.15 12.50 6.65
C ASP A 215 6.75 12.06 7.12
N LEU A 216 6.44 10.77 6.96
CA LEU A 216 5.43 10.07 7.78
C LEU A 216 5.85 8.61 7.97
N GLU A 217 6.24 8.32 9.23
CA GLU A 217 6.37 7.02 9.95
C GLU A 217 6.84 5.76 9.19
#